data_AF-A0A0G2STT9-F1
#
_entry.id   AF-A0A0G2STT9-F1
#
_cell.length_a   1.000
_cell.length_b   1.000
_cell.length_c   1.000
_cell.angle_alpha   90.00
_cell.angle_beta   90.00
_cell.angle_gamma   90.00
#
_symmetry.space_group_name_H-M   'P 1'
#
loop_
_entity.id
_entity.type
_entity.pdbx_description
1 polymer ?
#
loop_
_entity_poly.entity_id
_entity_poly.type
_entity_poly.pdbx_seq_one_letter_code
_entity_poly.pdbx_strand_id
1 'polypeptide(L)'
;MAMATVCSSPPSCSPTLPTISLPSLKTAVHQQSLPSPTSKLGLHLASNDALAIEPAAETVALANAALEASVDAAMEAGDAWHELEGNGIDARRKRRRKRRKGCENKEIMEVPLIMGPVRSARLTRKQEAQLCMCLKEGARVEAERRRLAAALEHEPSLEQWAMAMGMKRRNIYNILLNTRESQKILIRAYRGLVLSIANIYQGKGLSLQDLVQEGSIGLLRGAAKFDPKRGCKLSTYVYYWIRQAMTRAIANKRPDRLPGKVRSLLGKIVEANETLSTRLRRMPSHEEIAQLLDVPVFTVNLIWAKTRPPISMDRLIMTDQGHIKLQDIISDPDEVTSEELFKKQLIKEELEKLLDTLSERESRILRLRYGLDGFTAKSCDEIGIILNLSRERIRQISIEALTKLQQTSIVDNLKMLYIV
;
A
#
# COMPACT_ATOMS: atom_id res chain seq x y z
N MET A 1 31.95 37.53 59.99
CA MET A 1 31.17 38.73 59.60
C MET A 1 29.70 38.36 59.54
N ALA A 2 28.81 39.33 59.78
CA ALA A 2 27.41 39.19 60.21
C ALA A 2 26.54 38.16 59.41
N MET A 3 25.79 37.26 60.07
CA MET A 3 24.35 37.37 60.47
C MET A 3 23.36 37.24 59.28
N ALA A 4 22.18 36.61 59.33
CA ALA A 4 21.46 35.72 60.28
C ALA A 4 20.30 35.02 59.47
N THR A 5 19.81 33.79 59.71
CA THR A 5 18.86 33.33 60.79
C THR A 5 17.50 34.08 60.69
N VAL A 6 16.28 33.50 60.59
CA VAL A 6 15.80 32.08 60.57
C VAL A 6 14.26 31.98 60.30
N CYS A 7 13.75 30.79 59.89
CA CYS A 7 12.35 30.29 59.98
C CYS A 7 11.19 31.13 59.34
N SER A 8 9.95 30.66 59.19
CA SER A 8 9.20 29.49 59.72
C SER A 8 8.19 28.89 58.70
N SER A 9 7.53 27.78 59.07
CA SER A 9 6.68 26.91 58.22
C SER A 9 5.14 27.11 58.44
N PRO A 10 4.24 26.11 58.26
CA PRO A 10 3.05 26.10 57.36
C PRO A 10 1.70 26.37 58.14
N PRO A 11 0.44 26.10 57.67
CA PRO A 11 -0.03 25.30 56.50
C PRO A 11 -1.34 25.77 55.77
N SER A 12 -1.83 24.90 54.86
CA SER A 12 -3.24 24.62 54.45
C SER A 12 -4.21 25.74 54.00
N CYS A 13 -4.74 25.64 52.77
CA CYS A 13 -6.18 25.51 52.46
C CYS A 13 -6.48 25.54 50.94
N SER A 14 -7.26 24.56 50.47
CA SER A 14 -8.18 24.69 49.33
C SER A 14 -9.59 25.05 49.89
N PRO A 15 -10.67 25.27 49.11
CA PRO A 15 -10.82 25.36 47.64
C PRO A 15 -11.57 26.64 47.17
N THR A 16 -11.70 26.88 45.86
CA THR A 16 -12.96 27.41 45.26
C THR A 16 -12.96 27.37 43.73
N LEU A 17 -14.12 26.96 43.17
CA LEU A 17 -14.51 27.22 41.78
C LEU A 17 -15.04 28.66 41.65
N PRO A 18 -15.01 29.25 40.44
CA PRO A 18 -16.09 30.13 40.02
C PRO A 18 -16.85 29.58 38.79
N THR A 19 -18.14 29.86 38.79
CA THR A 19 -19.15 29.38 37.85
C THR A 19 -19.79 30.59 37.14
N ILE A 20 -19.98 30.52 35.81
CA ILE A 20 -20.76 31.49 34.97
C ILE A 20 -20.10 32.90 34.89
N SER A 21 -20.01 33.62 33.76
CA SER A 21 -20.95 33.81 32.63
C SER A 21 -20.26 34.24 31.32
N LEU A 22 -20.94 33.97 30.20
CA LEU A 22 -20.70 34.59 28.87
C LEU A 22 -21.24 36.04 28.81
N PRO A 23 -20.67 36.88 27.95
CA PRO A 23 -21.46 37.77 27.11
C PRO A 23 -21.20 37.54 25.62
N SER A 24 -22.27 37.52 24.81
CA SER A 24 -22.18 37.36 23.37
C SER A 24 -21.59 38.59 22.68
N LEU A 25 -20.75 38.39 21.67
CA LEU A 25 -20.74 39.28 20.50
C LEU A 25 -20.79 38.48 19.20
N LYS A 26 -21.66 38.93 18.31
CA LYS A 26 -22.00 38.33 17.03
C LYS A 26 -20.92 38.67 16.00
N THR A 27 -20.54 37.69 15.19
CA THR A 27 -20.19 37.98 13.79
C THR A 27 -20.80 36.92 12.90
N ALA A 28 -21.54 37.37 11.88
CA ALA A 28 -22.36 36.50 11.06
C ALA A 28 -21.55 35.84 9.93
N VAL A 29 -21.76 34.54 9.78
CA VAL A 29 -22.22 33.90 8.52
C VAL A 29 -21.33 34.07 7.26
N HIS A 30 -20.73 32.97 6.83
CA HIS A 30 -21.32 32.26 5.68
C HIS A 30 -21.08 30.74 5.74
N GLN A 31 -22.14 30.00 6.10
CA GLN A 31 -22.24 28.57 5.87
C GLN A 31 -22.69 28.31 4.42
N GLN A 32 -22.24 27.21 3.82
CA GLN A 32 -23.00 26.51 2.80
C GLN A 32 -23.25 25.07 3.28
N SER A 33 -24.47 24.61 3.06
CA SER A 33 -25.08 23.46 3.72
C SER A 33 -24.88 22.16 2.95
N LEU A 34 -24.67 21.06 3.69
CA LEU A 34 -24.90 19.70 3.21
C LEU A 34 -26.32 19.27 3.63
N PRO A 35 -27.13 18.67 2.74
CA PRO A 35 -28.46 18.19 3.09
C PRO A 35 -28.39 16.85 3.82
N SER A 36 -29.09 16.75 4.96
CA SER A 36 -29.38 15.50 5.65
C SER A 36 -30.71 14.90 5.13
N PRO A 37 -30.77 13.59 4.83
CA PRO A 37 -32.04 12.89 4.67
C PRO A 37 -32.46 12.25 6.01
N THR A 38 -33.68 12.54 6.46
CA THR A 38 -34.26 11.92 7.66
C THR A 38 -35.21 10.77 7.32
N SER A 39 -35.03 9.69 8.09
CA SER A 39 -36.05 8.70 8.50
C SER A 39 -36.43 7.53 7.56
N LYS A 40 -36.71 6.41 8.26
CA LYS A 40 -37.40 5.17 7.83
C LYS A 40 -36.63 4.20 6.92
N LEU A 41 -35.87 3.32 7.56
CA LEU A 41 -36.03 1.87 7.42
C LEU A 41 -35.60 1.19 8.73
N GLY A 42 -36.39 0.23 9.21
CA GLY A 42 -36.19 -0.41 10.51
C GLY A 42 -35.40 -1.72 10.42
N LEU A 43 -34.58 -1.94 11.45
CA LEU A 43 -34.13 -3.22 12.02
C LEU A 43 -34.28 -4.50 11.16
N HIS A 44 -33.13 -5.09 10.83
CA HIS A 44 -32.84 -6.45 11.31
C HIS A 44 -31.32 -6.67 11.40
N LEU A 45 -30.76 -6.54 12.61
CA LEU A 45 -29.49 -7.19 12.91
C LEU A 45 -29.77 -8.69 13.07
N ALA A 46 -29.07 -9.51 12.30
CA ALA A 46 -28.90 -10.93 12.60
C ALA A 46 -27.42 -11.14 12.94
N SER A 47 -27.14 -11.46 14.20
CA SER A 47 -25.79 -11.75 14.68
C SER A 47 -25.16 -12.90 13.90
N ASN A 48 -23.90 -12.73 13.49
CA ASN A 48 -23.01 -13.81 13.04
C ASN A 48 -21.54 -13.38 13.22
N ASP A 49 -21.17 -12.99 14.44
CA ASP A 49 -19.77 -12.77 14.84
C ASP A 49 -19.07 -14.13 15.04
N ALA A 50 -18.82 -14.82 13.92
CA ALA A 50 -18.18 -16.13 13.89
C ALA A 50 -17.42 -16.39 12.56
N LEU A 51 -16.77 -15.36 12.00
CA LEU A 51 -15.85 -15.52 10.85
C LEU A 51 -14.56 -14.72 11.06
N ALA A 52 -13.49 -15.49 11.33
CA ALA A 52 -12.07 -15.19 11.23
C ALA A 52 -11.62 -13.71 11.09
N ILE A 53 -10.87 -13.25 12.09
CA ILE A 53 -9.87 -12.20 11.91
C ILE A 53 -8.76 -12.78 11.03
N GLU A 54 -8.88 -12.65 9.71
CA GLU A 54 -7.74 -12.84 8.83
C GLU A 54 -6.73 -11.69 9.06
N PRO A 55 -5.41 -11.96 9.11
CA PRO A 55 -4.41 -10.92 9.22
C PRO A 55 -4.64 -9.82 8.18
N ALA A 56 -4.42 -8.56 8.56
CA ALA A 56 -4.70 -7.40 7.69
C ALA A 56 -4.00 -7.44 6.31
N ALA A 57 -2.97 -8.27 6.14
CA ALA A 57 -2.37 -8.56 4.84
C ALA A 57 -3.28 -9.37 3.90
N GLU A 58 -4.03 -10.35 4.43
CA GLU A 58 -4.95 -11.21 3.67
C GLU A 58 -6.23 -10.45 3.30
N THR A 59 -6.78 -9.63 4.20
CA THR A 59 -7.93 -8.77 3.87
C THR A 59 -7.57 -7.72 2.79
N VAL A 60 -6.36 -7.15 2.84
CA VAL A 60 -5.83 -6.28 1.78
C VAL A 60 -5.59 -7.06 0.47
N ALA A 61 -5.08 -8.29 0.54
CA ALA A 61 -4.90 -9.15 -0.63
C ALA A 61 -6.24 -9.51 -1.29
N LEU A 62 -7.23 -9.96 -0.52
CA LEU A 62 -8.59 -10.27 -0.95
C LEU A 62 -9.26 -9.04 -1.58
N ALA A 63 -9.17 -7.88 -0.93
CA ALA A 63 -9.72 -6.62 -1.45
C ALA A 63 -8.97 -6.10 -2.69
N ASN A 64 -7.75 -6.56 -2.96
CA ASN A 64 -7.02 -6.27 -4.19
C ASN A 64 -7.36 -7.28 -5.29
N ALA A 65 -7.53 -8.57 -4.97
CA ALA A 65 -7.98 -9.59 -5.91
C ALA A 65 -9.43 -9.33 -6.39
N ALA A 66 -10.33 -8.94 -5.49
CA ALA A 66 -11.70 -8.53 -5.84
C ALA A 66 -11.73 -7.28 -6.73
N LEU A 67 -10.77 -6.35 -6.53
CA LEU A 67 -10.61 -5.17 -7.37
C LEU A 67 -9.95 -5.51 -8.73
N GLU A 68 -9.06 -6.50 -8.80
CA GLU A 68 -8.57 -7.00 -10.08
C GLU A 68 -9.72 -7.67 -10.85
N ALA A 69 -10.50 -8.56 -10.22
CA ALA A 69 -11.67 -9.17 -10.83
C ALA A 69 -12.72 -8.15 -11.33
N SER A 70 -12.98 -7.07 -10.58
CA SER A 70 -13.91 -6.03 -11.03
C SER A 70 -13.37 -5.17 -12.17
N VAL A 71 -12.04 -5.07 -12.32
CA VAL A 71 -11.36 -4.39 -13.43
C VAL A 71 -11.07 -5.33 -14.60
N ASP A 72 -11.11 -6.65 -14.38
CA ASP A 72 -11.17 -7.69 -15.41
C ASP A 72 -12.53 -7.65 -16.11
N ALA A 73 -13.62 -7.84 -15.38
CA ALA A 73 -14.98 -7.72 -15.92
C ALA A 73 -15.24 -6.36 -16.62
N ALA A 74 -14.74 -5.25 -16.06
CA ALA A 74 -14.94 -3.92 -16.65
C ALA A 74 -14.08 -3.65 -17.91
N MET A 75 -12.98 -4.37 -18.12
CA MET A 75 -12.15 -4.18 -19.32
C MET A 75 -12.49 -5.18 -20.42
N GLU A 76 -12.95 -6.40 -20.08
CA GLU A 76 -13.51 -7.35 -21.06
C GLU A 76 -14.78 -6.80 -21.73
N ALA A 77 -15.58 -6.00 -21.02
CA ALA A 77 -16.70 -5.26 -21.61
C ALA A 77 -16.25 -4.10 -22.53
N GLY A 78 -15.04 -3.55 -22.33
CA GLY A 78 -14.54 -2.32 -22.95
C GLY A 78 -13.43 -2.52 -23.99
N ASP A 79 -13.27 -3.74 -24.53
CA ASP A 79 -12.17 -4.11 -25.44
C ASP A 79 -12.34 -3.57 -26.88
N ALA A 80 -12.31 -2.24 -27.00
CA ALA A 80 -12.29 -1.50 -28.27
C ALA A 80 -11.13 -0.47 -28.37
N TRP A 81 -10.37 -0.24 -27.29
CA TRP A 81 -9.47 0.93 -27.19
C TRP A 81 -7.97 0.65 -27.37
N HIS A 82 -7.58 -0.59 -27.70
CA HIS A 82 -6.16 -0.91 -27.91
C HIS A 82 -5.56 -0.38 -29.24
N GLU A 83 -6.38 0.19 -30.14
CA GLU A 83 -5.94 0.81 -31.40
C GLU A 83 -5.50 2.29 -31.29
N LEU A 84 -5.90 3.03 -30.24
CA LEU A 84 -5.68 4.48 -30.22
C LEU A 84 -4.26 4.95 -29.85
N GLU A 85 -3.41 4.10 -29.27
CA GLU A 85 -1.97 4.41 -29.21
C GLU A 85 -1.29 4.30 -30.60
N GLY A 86 -1.87 3.56 -31.55
CA GLY A 86 -1.36 3.41 -32.91
C GLY A 86 -1.58 4.64 -33.78
N ASN A 87 -2.82 5.15 -33.82
CA ASN A 87 -3.22 6.24 -34.74
C ASN A 87 -2.53 7.58 -34.44
N GLY A 88 -2.12 7.82 -33.19
CA GLY A 88 -1.30 8.97 -32.82
C GLY A 88 0.11 8.96 -33.46
N ILE A 89 0.68 7.79 -33.76
CA ILE A 89 2.06 7.65 -34.24
C ILE A 89 2.18 8.13 -35.71
N ASP A 90 1.23 7.78 -36.56
CA ASP A 90 1.27 8.14 -37.98
C ASP A 90 0.88 9.59 -38.27
N ALA A 91 -0.07 10.16 -37.50
CA ALA A 91 -0.30 11.61 -37.49
C ALA A 91 0.96 12.39 -37.08
N ARG A 92 1.69 11.88 -36.07
CA ARG A 92 2.94 12.48 -35.56
C ARG A 92 4.14 12.26 -36.51
N ARG A 93 4.19 11.14 -37.24
CA ARG A 93 5.13 10.90 -38.35
C ARG A 93 4.88 11.84 -39.54
N LYS A 94 3.63 12.00 -39.99
CA LYS A 94 3.26 12.95 -41.05
C LYS A 94 3.61 14.40 -40.66
N ARG A 95 3.27 14.83 -39.44
CA ARG A 95 3.69 16.15 -38.90
C ARG A 95 5.22 16.31 -38.79
N ARG A 96 5.98 15.26 -38.41
CA ARG A 96 7.46 15.29 -38.39
C ARG A 96 8.09 15.34 -39.79
N ARG A 97 7.53 14.66 -40.79
CA ARG A 97 8.00 14.77 -42.20
C ARG A 97 7.78 16.19 -42.74
N LYS A 98 6.65 16.83 -42.43
CA LYS A 98 6.37 18.22 -42.85
C LYS A 98 7.32 19.24 -42.19
N ARG A 99 7.64 19.08 -40.89
CA ARG A 99 8.63 19.94 -40.20
C ARG A 99 10.09 19.80 -40.69
N ARG A 100 10.48 18.66 -41.27
CA ARG A 100 11.85 18.47 -41.83
C ARG A 100 12.10 19.16 -43.18
N LYS A 101 11.06 19.63 -43.87
CA LYS A 101 11.17 20.32 -45.17
C LYS A 101 11.11 21.87 -45.08
N GLY A 102 11.04 22.45 -43.88
CA GLY A 102 10.82 23.89 -43.72
C GLY A 102 11.30 24.46 -42.39
N CYS A 103 12.47 24.03 -41.91
CA CYS A 103 13.09 24.59 -40.72
C CYS A 103 14.62 24.42 -40.78
N GLU A 104 15.25 25.15 -41.69
CA GLU A 104 16.52 25.79 -41.36
C GLU A 104 16.18 27.04 -40.52
N ASN A 105 17.02 27.34 -39.52
CA ASN A 105 16.94 28.53 -38.66
C ASN A 105 15.60 28.79 -37.94
N LYS A 106 15.32 28.03 -36.86
CA LYS A 106 14.61 28.58 -35.67
C LYS A 106 15.23 28.07 -34.37
N GLU A 107 15.29 28.96 -33.39
CA GLU A 107 16.07 28.84 -32.16
C GLU A 107 15.55 27.75 -31.23
N ILE A 108 16.46 27.24 -30.40
CA ILE A 108 16.13 26.27 -29.34
C ILE A 108 15.58 27.07 -28.16
N MET A 109 14.33 26.80 -27.77
CA MET A 109 13.77 27.35 -26.52
C MET A 109 14.64 26.97 -25.33
N GLU A 110 15.29 27.95 -24.72
CA GLU A 110 15.98 27.76 -23.44
C GLU A 110 14.94 27.67 -22.32
N VAL A 111 14.96 26.55 -21.61
CA VAL A 111 14.27 26.41 -20.31
C VAL A 111 15.31 26.79 -19.25
N PRO A 112 15.05 27.78 -18.37
CA PRO A 112 16.03 28.22 -17.37
C PRO A 112 16.44 27.07 -16.43
N LEU A 113 17.67 26.58 -16.59
CA LEU A 113 18.26 25.55 -15.74
C LEU A 113 19.04 26.22 -14.61
N ILE A 114 18.46 26.26 -13.41
CA ILE A 114 19.19 26.56 -12.18
C ILE A 114 20.03 25.32 -11.82
N MET A 115 21.15 25.14 -12.51
CA MET A 115 22.32 24.31 -12.18
C MET A 115 23.33 24.49 -13.32
N GLY A 116 24.59 24.81 -13.00
CA GLY A 116 25.61 25.22 -13.97
C GLY A 116 25.92 24.21 -15.09
N PRO A 117 26.55 24.64 -16.20
CA PRO A 117 26.67 23.85 -17.42
C PRO A 117 27.64 22.67 -17.27
N VAL A 118 27.11 21.50 -16.90
CA VAL A 118 27.85 20.23 -16.98
C VAL A 118 28.07 19.88 -18.45
N ARG A 119 29.16 20.39 -19.03
CA ARG A 119 29.63 20.08 -20.39
C ARG A 119 30.11 18.63 -20.48
N SER A 120 29.18 17.68 -20.51
CA SER A 120 29.50 16.30 -20.89
C SER A 120 29.81 16.25 -22.39
N ALA A 121 30.99 15.71 -22.73
CA ALA A 121 31.39 15.52 -24.12
C ALA A 121 30.37 14.62 -24.84
N ARG A 122 29.78 15.12 -25.94
CA ARG A 122 28.76 14.38 -26.70
C ARG A 122 29.41 13.20 -27.41
N LEU A 123 29.00 11.98 -27.05
CA LEU A 123 29.48 10.75 -27.69
C LEU A 123 29.14 10.74 -29.20
N THR A 124 30.07 10.23 -30.01
CA THR A 124 29.82 9.97 -31.43
C THR A 124 29.05 8.65 -31.60
N ARG A 125 28.31 8.49 -32.72
CA ARG A 125 27.56 7.25 -33.00
C ARG A 125 28.42 5.97 -32.97
N LYS A 126 29.70 6.08 -33.34
CA LYS A 126 30.66 4.97 -33.29
C LYS A 126 30.98 4.58 -31.84
N GLN A 127 31.27 5.57 -30.98
CA GLN A 127 31.49 5.36 -29.55
C GLN A 127 30.24 4.83 -28.84
N GLU A 128 29.04 5.37 -29.15
CA GLU A 128 27.78 4.85 -28.62
C GLU A 128 27.59 3.37 -28.96
N ALA A 129 27.87 2.97 -30.21
CA ALA A 129 27.78 1.59 -30.65
C ALA A 129 28.79 0.68 -29.90
N GLN A 130 30.05 1.11 -29.77
CA GLN A 130 31.09 0.37 -29.04
C GLN A 130 30.71 0.16 -27.57
N LEU A 131 30.28 1.22 -26.87
CA LEU A 131 29.84 1.15 -25.47
C LEU A 131 28.64 0.19 -25.31
N CYS A 132 27.65 0.25 -26.22
CA CYS A 132 26.50 -0.67 -26.19
C CYS A 132 26.89 -2.12 -26.46
N MET A 133 27.91 -2.38 -27.28
CA MET A 133 28.46 -3.73 -27.48
C MET A 133 29.13 -4.27 -26.21
N CYS A 134 29.97 -3.47 -25.54
CA CYS A 134 30.55 -3.85 -24.24
C CYS A 134 29.46 -4.16 -23.19
N LEU A 135 28.38 -3.37 -23.14
CA LEU A 135 27.24 -3.63 -22.27
C LEU A 135 26.50 -4.94 -22.63
N LYS A 136 26.36 -5.25 -23.92
CA LYS A 136 25.75 -6.50 -24.41
C LYS A 136 26.59 -7.72 -24.03
N GLU A 137 27.91 -7.63 -24.17
CA GLU A 137 28.83 -8.70 -23.80
C GLU A 137 28.83 -8.96 -22.29
N GLY A 138 28.86 -7.90 -21.47
CA GLY A 138 28.69 -7.98 -20.02
C GLY A 138 27.36 -8.63 -19.63
N ALA A 139 26.25 -8.17 -20.22
CA ALA A 139 24.91 -8.72 -19.93
C ALA A 139 24.76 -10.20 -20.34
N ARG A 140 25.43 -10.64 -21.41
CA ARG A 140 25.53 -12.06 -21.81
C ARG A 140 26.27 -12.87 -20.76
N VAL A 141 27.42 -12.39 -20.33
CA VAL A 141 28.28 -13.03 -19.33
C VAL A 141 27.55 -13.12 -17.99
N GLU A 142 26.92 -12.04 -17.52
CA GLU A 142 26.08 -12.00 -16.31
C GLU A 142 24.83 -12.89 -16.37
N ALA A 143 24.25 -13.09 -17.56
CA ALA A 143 23.12 -14.02 -17.73
C ALA A 143 23.55 -15.47 -17.45
N GLU A 144 24.75 -15.85 -17.88
CA GLU A 144 25.29 -17.18 -17.59
C GLU A 144 25.66 -17.35 -16.11
N ARG A 145 26.21 -16.32 -15.45
CA ARG A 145 26.37 -16.34 -13.98
C ARG A 145 25.06 -16.63 -13.27
N ARG A 146 23.96 -15.99 -13.68
CA ARG A 146 22.63 -16.19 -13.08
C ARG A 146 22.07 -17.59 -13.34
N ARG A 147 22.35 -18.20 -14.49
CA ARG A 147 22.01 -19.61 -14.77
C ARG A 147 22.79 -20.57 -13.88
N LEU A 148 24.10 -20.39 -13.79
CA LEU A 148 24.97 -21.20 -12.94
C LEU A 148 24.59 -21.07 -11.46
N ALA A 149 24.31 -19.86 -10.98
CA ALA A 149 23.87 -19.63 -9.60
C ALA A 149 22.53 -20.32 -9.28
N ALA A 150 21.61 -20.39 -10.26
CA ALA A 150 20.36 -21.13 -10.10
C ALA A 150 20.54 -22.65 -10.17
N ALA A 151 21.54 -23.15 -10.91
CA ALA A 151 21.83 -24.58 -11.05
C ALA A 151 22.69 -25.15 -9.91
N LEU A 152 23.48 -24.31 -9.24
CA LEU A 152 24.40 -24.69 -8.16
C LEU A 152 23.89 -24.30 -6.76
N GLU A 153 22.79 -23.54 -6.68
CA GLU A 153 22.21 -22.93 -5.45
C GLU A 153 23.18 -22.03 -4.64
N HIS A 154 24.39 -21.78 -5.15
CA HIS A 154 25.40 -20.89 -4.58
C HIS A 154 26.00 -19.95 -5.64
N GLU A 155 26.73 -18.91 -5.22
CA GLU A 155 27.43 -18.04 -6.18
C GLU A 155 28.53 -18.82 -6.91
N PRO A 156 28.55 -18.84 -8.27
CA PRO A 156 29.55 -19.59 -9.02
C PRO A 156 30.92 -18.90 -8.96
N SER A 157 31.97 -19.69 -8.77
CA SER A 157 33.35 -19.22 -8.86
C SER A 157 33.67 -18.67 -10.25
N LEU A 158 34.60 -17.71 -10.32
CA LEU A 158 35.15 -17.17 -11.56
C LEU A 158 35.71 -18.25 -12.50
N GLU A 159 36.12 -19.40 -11.94
CA GLU A 159 36.62 -20.54 -12.71
C GLU A 159 35.49 -21.42 -13.24
N GLN A 160 34.43 -21.67 -12.47
CA GLN A 160 33.22 -22.34 -12.94
C GLN A 160 32.55 -21.54 -14.06
N TRP A 161 32.49 -20.21 -13.92
CA TRP A 161 31.97 -19.29 -14.93
C TRP A 161 32.85 -19.25 -16.19
N ALA A 162 34.17 -19.33 -16.04
CA ALA A 162 35.12 -19.43 -17.13
C ALA A 162 34.96 -20.74 -17.92
N MET A 163 34.83 -21.87 -17.23
CA MET A 163 34.58 -23.18 -17.83
C MET A 163 33.26 -23.22 -18.59
N ALA A 164 32.15 -22.79 -17.97
CA ALA A 164 30.83 -22.77 -18.60
C ALA A 164 30.76 -21.89 -19.85
N MET A 165 31.48 -20.77 -19.88
CA MET A 165 31.56 -19.88 -21.04
C MET A 165 32.59 -20.30 -22.11
N GLY A 166 33.40 -21.34 -21.86
CA GLY A 166 34.51 -21.73 -22.74
C GLY A 166 35.60 -20.65 -22.89
N MET A 167 35.81 -19.81 -21.87
CA MET A 167 36.70 -18.64 -21.93
C MET A 167 37.73 -18.65 -20.80
N LYS A 168 38.92 -18.08 -21.04
CA LYS A 168 39.93 -17.87 -19.99
C LYS A 168 39.41 -16.87 -18.94
N ARG A 169 39.67 -17.12 -17.65
CA ARG A 169 39.33 -16.22 -16.52
C ARG A 169 39.69 -14.74 -16.76
N ARG A 170 40.84 -14.48 -17.37
CA ARG A 170 41.29 -13.11 -17.76
C ARG A 170 40.32 -12.42 -18.73
N ASN A 171 39.71 -13.16 -19.66
CA ASN A 171 38.78 -12.60 -20.65
C ASN A 171 37.47 -12.19 -19.98
N ILE A 172 36.92 -13.02 -19.08
CA ILE A 172 35.73 -12.66 -18.29
C ILE A 172 36.01 -11.41 -17.43
N TYR A 173 37.15 -11.37 -16.73
CA TYR A 173 37.54 -10.20 -15.94
C TYR A 173 37.61 -8.93 -16.80
N ASN A 174 38.25 -9.00 -17.97
CA ASN A 174 38.35 -7.87 -18.90
C ASN A 174 36.97 -7.43 -19.44
N ILE A 175 36.06 -8.36 -19.77
CA ILE A 175 34.70 -8.03 -20.19
C ILE A 175 33.95 -7.29 -19.08
N LEU A 176 34.03 -7.76 -17.82
CA LEU A 176 33.37 -7.14 -16.68
C LEU A 176 33.94 -5.74 -16.38
N LEU A 177 35.27 -5.57 -16.46
CA LEU A 177 35.93 -4.27 -16.30
C LEU A 177 35.50 -3.29 -17.40
N ASN A 178 35.56 -3.71 -18.67
CA ASN A 178 35.13 -2.91 -19.82
C ASN A 178 33.64 -2.55 -19.73
N THR A 179 32.79 -3.47 -19.25
CA THR A 179 31.38 -3.22 -18.98
C THR A 179 31.20 -2.13 -17.93
N ARG A 180 31.90 -2.23 -16.79
CA ARG A 180 31.83 -1.25 -15.69
C ARG A 180 32.29 0.15 -16.11
N GLU A 181 33.38 0.26 -16.87
CA GLU A 181 33.82 1.56 -17.41
C GLU A 181 32.86 2.09 -18.47
N SER A 182 32.32 1.21 -19.33
CA SER A 182 31.30 1.61 -20.32
C SER A 182 30.03 2.16 -19.67
N GLN A 183 29.58 1.55 -18.56
CA GLN A 183 28.45 2.04 -17.75
C GLN A 183 28.74 3.46 -17.21
N LYS A 184 29.92 3.67 -16.59
CA LYS A 184 30.32 4.98 -16.05
C LYS A 184 30.37 6.07 -17.13
N ILE A 185 30.98 5.76 -18.28
CA ILE A 185 31.07 6.69 -19.42
C ILE A 185 29.68 7.04 -19.93
N LEU A 186 28.82 6.04 -20.12
CA LEU A 186 27.48 6.27 -20.64
C LEU A 186 26.61 7.09 -19.68
N ILE A 187 26.62 6.76 -18.37
CA ILE A 187 25.91 7.55 -17.35
C ILE A 187 26.39 9.01 -17.34
N ARG A 188 27.71 9.25 -17.36
CA ARG A 188 28.27 10.62 -17.40
C ARG A 188 27.85 11.39 -18.65
N ALA A 189 27.90 10.76 -19.83
CA ALA A 189 27.53 11.38 -21.09
C ALA A 189 26.03 11.72 -21.16
N TYR A 190 25.18 10.81 -20.67
CA TYR A 190 23.72 10.91 -20.73
C TYR A 190 23.07 11.53 -19.48
N ARG A 191 23.84 11.93 -18.46
CA ARG A 191 23.33 12.55 -17.22
C ARG A 191 22.37 13.71 -17.48
N GLY A 192 22.69 14.59 -18.44
CA GLY A 192 21.82 15.71 -18.82
C GLY A 192 20.47 15.29 -19.40
N LEU A 193 20.42 14.18 -20.15
CA LEU A 193 19.16 13.61 -20.65
C LEU A 193 18.34 13.00 -19.50
N VAL A 194 19.00 12.27 -18.60
CA VAL A 194 18.32 11.67 -17.44
C VAL A 194 17.74 12.76 -16.53
N LEU A 195 18.50 13.82 -16.24
CA LEU A 195 18.02 14.99 -15.48
C LEU A 195 16.83 15.70 -16.14
N SER A 196 16.90 15.97 -17.45
CA SER A 196 15.80 16.66 -18.14
C SER A 196 14.50 15.85 -18.19
N ILE A 197 14.59 14.52 -18.16
CA ILE A 197 13.41 13.64 -18.00
C ILE A 197 12.97 13.61 -16.53
N ALA A 198 13.90 13.52 -15.57
CA ALA A 198 13.61 13.43 -14.14
C ALA A 198 12.82 14.65 -13.61
N ASN A 199 13.11 15.86 -14.10
CA ASN A 199 12.40 17.08 -13.72
C ASN A 199 10.88 17.01 -14.01
N ILE A 200 10.44 16.24 -15.01
CA ILE A 200 9.00 16.03 -15.37
C ILE A 200 8.28 15.14 -14.31
N TYR A 201 9.06 14.44 -13.48
CA TYR A 201 8.59 13.51 -12.46
C TYR A 201 8.84 14.01 -11.02
N GLN A 202 9.43 15.19 -10.86
CA GLN A 202 9.61 15.82 -9.56
C GLN A 202 8.26 16.06 -8.86
N GLY A 203 8.23 15.97 -7.52
CA GLY A 203 7.01 16.13 -6.72
C GLY A 203 6.09 14.89 -6.67
N LYS A 204 6.39 13.81 -7.40
CA LYS A 204 5.53 12.60 -7.46
C LYS A 204 5.86 11.52 -6.42
N GLY A 205 6.46 11.89 -5.28
CA GLY A 205 6.77 10.99 -4.14
C GLY A 205 8.17 10.37 -4.10
N LEU A 206 9.00 10.55 -5.14
CA LEU A 206 10.43 10.22 -5.12
C LEU A 206 11.29 11.48 -5.06
N SER A 207 12.49 11.37 -4.46
CA SER A 207 13.47 12.45 -4.50
C SER A 207 14.03 12.59 -5.93
N LEU A 208 14.54 13.78 -6.27
CA LEU A 208 15.21 13.98 -7.57
C LEU A 208 16.43 13.06 -7.72
N GLN A 209 17.14 12.76 -6.62
CA GLN A 209 18.26 11.83 -6.63
C GLN A 209 17.80 10.41 -6.95
N ASP A 210 16.74 9.92 -6.31
CA ASP A 210 16.17 8.59 -6.56
C ASP A 210 15.73 8.46 -8.03
N LEU A 211 15.02 9.46 -8.55
CA LEU A 211 14.56 9.52 -9.95
C LEU A 211 15.74 9.46 -10.95
N VAL A 212 16.84 10.15 -10.66
CA VAL A 212 18.04 10.14 -11.50
C VAL A 212 18.76 8.79 -11.44
N GLN A 213 18.79 8.11 -10.29
CA GLN A 213 19.39 6.78 -10.19
C GLN A 213 18.56 5.74 -10.94
N GLU A 214 17.25 5.70 -10.73
CA GLU A 214 16.33 4.80 -11.45
C GLU A 214 16.30 5.09 -12.96
N GLY A 215 16.36 6.37 -13.34
CA GLY A 215 16.57 6.80 -14.71
C GLY A 215 17.88 6.29 -15.31
N SER A 216 18.96 6.28 -14.53
CA SER A 216 20.27 5.77 -14.95
C SER A 216 20.27 4.24 -15.10
N ILE A 217 19.56 3.52 -14.23
CA ILE A 217 19.30 2.07 -14.38
C ILE A 217 18.48 1.81 -15.66
N GLY A 218 17.46 2.62 -15.94
CA GLY A 218 16.68 2.59 -17.17
C GLY A 218 17.54 2.81 -18.43
N LEU A 219 18.40 3.83 -18.40
CA LEU A 219 19.39 4.12 -19.46
C LEU A 219 20.26 2.90 -19.76
N LEU A 220 20.88 2.29 -18.74
CA LEU A 220 21.75 1.11 -18.92
C LEU A 220 20.98 -0.10 -19.47
N ARG A 221 19.78 -0.37 -18.96
CA ARG A 221 18.90 -1.45 -19.47
C ARG A 221 18.52 -1.25 -20.94
N GLY A 222 18.26 -0.01 -21.35
CA GLY A 222 18.02 0.35 -22.74
C GLY A 222 19.28 0.20 -23.61
N ALA A 223 20.42 0.69 -23.14
CA ALA A 223 21.68 0.60 -23.89
C ALA A 223 22.14 -0.85 -24.14
N ALA A 224 21.98 -1.74 -23.16
CA ALA A 224 22.24 -3.17 -23.31
C ALA A 224 21.32 -3.86 -24.35
N LYS A 225 20.17 -3.27 -24.70
CA LYS A 225 19.23 -3.77 -25.71
C LYS A 225 19.28 -3.01 -27.04
N PHE A 226 20.14 -2.00 -27.16
CA PHE A 226 20.18 -1.12 -28.33
C PHE A 226 20.90 -1.75 -29.53
N ASP A 227 20.32 -1.64 -30.72
CA ASP A 227 20.88 -2.12 -31.99
C ASP A 227 21.34 -0.95 -32.88
N PRO A 228 22.66 -0.68 -33.00
CA PRO A 228 23.18 0.40 -33.85
C PRO A 228 22.80 0.28 -35.34
N LYS A 229 22.59 -0.96 -35.82
CA LYS A 229 22.21 -1.26 -37.21
C LYS A 229 20.85 -0.66 -37.61
N ARG A 230 19.97 -0.34 -36.65
CA ARG A 230 18.62 0.21 -36.91
C ARG A 230 18.60 1.71 -37.28
N GLY A 231 19.76 2.37 -37.34
CA GLY A 231 19.89 3.77 -37.81
C GLY A 231 19.34 4.86 -36.86
N CYS A 232 18.77 4.48 -35.72
CA CYS A 232 18.28 5.41 -34.70
C CYS A 232 19.42 5.93 -33.82
N LYS A 233 19.30 7.15 -33.27
CA LYS A 233 20.20 7.64 -32.21
C LYS A 233 19.91 6.91 -30.90
N LEU A 234 20.93 6.57 -30.11
CA LEU A 234 20.77 5.91 -28.82
C LEU A 234 19.82 6.70 -27.89
N SER A 235 19.97 8.02 -27.82
CA SER A 235 19.09 8.94 -27.08
C SER A 235 17.59 8.77 -27.35
N THR A 236 17.21 8.43 -28.59
CA THR A 236 15.80 8.23 -28.97
C THR A 236 15.26 6.90 -28.46
N TYR A 237 16.11 5.87 -28.36
CA TYR A 237 15.75 4.56 -27.85
C TYR A 237 15.68 4.56 -26.31
N VAL A 238 16.73 5.06 -25.65
CA VAL A 238 16.82 5.04 -24.17
C VAL A 238 15.79 5.95 -23.50
N TYR A 239 15.26 6.98 -24.18
CA TYR A 239 14.19 7.84 -23.66
C TYR A 239 13.03 7.02 -23.07
N TYR A 240 12.56 6.00 -23.78
CA TYR A 240 11.45 5.14 -23.33
C TYR A 240 11.86 4.28 -22.13
N TRP A 241 13.08 3.75 -22.10
CA TRP A 241 13.60 2.95 -20.98
C TRP A 241 13.82 3.77 -19.71
N ILE A 242 14.31 5.01 -19.84
CA ILE A 242 14.44 5.97 -18.74
C ILE A 242 13.06 6.31 -18.17
N ARG A 243 12.09 6.67 -19.05
CA ARG A 243 10.71 6.98 -18.66
C ARG A 243 10.03 5.81 -17.94
N GLN A 244 10.20 4.59 -18.45
CA GLN A 244 9.63 3.38 -17.88
C GLN A 244 10.23 3.04 -16.51
N ALA A 245 11.55 3.20 -16.35
CA ALA A 245 12.21 2.96 -15.07
C ALA A 245 11.73 3.96 -14.00
N MET A 246 11.71 5.26 -14.30
CA MET A 246 11.19 6.28 -13.39
C MET A 246 9.72 6.04 -13.01
N THR A 247 8.85 5.78 -14.00
CA THR A 247 7.42 5.51 -13.76
C THR A 247 7.22 4.27 -12.89
N ARG A 248 8.00 3.20 -13.13
CA ARG A 248 7.97 1.98 -12.31
C ARG A 248 8.46 2.25 -10.88
N ALA A 249 9.53 3.02 -10.71
CA ALA A 249 10.08 3.35 -9.40
C ALA A 249 9.10 4.17 -8.54
N ILE A 250 8.52 5.24 -9.11
CA ILE A 250 7.50 6.08 -8.43
C ILE A 250 6.38 5.20 -7.86
N ALA A 251 5.89 4.27 -8.68
CA ALA A 251 4.75 3.44 -8.36
C ALA A 251 5.13 2.12 -7.65
N ASN A 252 6.41 1.91 -7.36
CA ASN A 252 6.90 0.91 -6.41
C ASN A 252 7.17 1.52 -5.01
N LYS A 253 7.45 2.83 -4.93
CA LYS A 253 7.73 3.53 -3.66
C LYS A 253 6.47 4.02 -2.92
N ARG A 254 5.30 3.97 -3.55
CA ARG A 254 4.03 4.20 -2.84
C ARG A 254 3.87 3.10 -1.78
N PRO A 255 3.55 3.44 -0.51
CA PRO A 255 3.38 2.44 0.54
C PRO A 255 2.30 1.43 0.15
N ASP A 256 1.22 1.92 -0.44
CA ASP A 256 0.09 1.13 -0.93
C ASP A 256 0.39 0.67 -2.36
N ARG A 257 1.00 -0.52 -2.50
CA ARG A 257 1.38 -1.09 -3.79
C ARG A 257 0.16 -1.55 -4.59
N LEU A 258 -0.50 -0.62 -5.28
CA LEU A 258 -1.59 -0.93 -6.21
C LEU A 258 -1.10 -1.80 -7.39
N PRO A 259 -1.86 -2.83 -7.81
CA PRO A 259 -1.52 -3.65 -8.98
C PRO A 259 -1.46 -2.88 -10.30
N GLY A 260 -0.88 -3.52 -11.32
CA GLY A 260 -0.62 -2.89 -12.62
C GLY A 260 -1.91 -2.44 -13.34
N LYS A 261 -2.96 -3.27 -13.30
CA LYS A 261 -4.23 -3.00 -13.98
C LYS A 261 -4.99 -1.85 -13.32
N VAL A 262 -5.15 -1.92 -12.00
CA VAL A 262 -5.74 -0.87 -11.14
C VAL A 262 -5.05 0.48 -11.35
N ARG A 263 -3.71 0.47 -11.43
CA ARG A 263 -2.89 1.67 -11.68
C ARG A 263 -3.08 2.27 -13.07
N SER A 264 -3.25 1.42 -14.10
CA SER A 264 -3.57 1.85 -15.46
C SER A 264 -4.95 2.53 -15.50
N LEU A 265 -5.95 1.91 -14.87
CA LEU A 265 -7.30 2.47 -14.78
C LEU A 265 -7.33 3.75 -13.95
N LEU A 266 -6.59 3.85 -12.84
CA LEU A 266 -6.43 5.11 -12.10
C LEU A 266 -5.84 6.22 -12.99
N GLY A 267 -4.85 5.91 -13.83
CA GLY A 267 -4.31 6.86 -14.81
C GLY A 267 -5.38 7.40 -15.76
N LYS A 268 -6.21 6.49 -16.31
CA LYS A 268 -7.36 6.84 -17.15
C LYS A 268 -8.40 7.67 -16.38
N ILE A 269 -8.69 7.35 -15.12
CA ILE A 269 -9.62 8.10 -14.24
C ILE A 269 -9.13 9.52 -14.01
N VAL A 270 -7.84 9.74 -13.75
CA VAL A 270 -7.27 11.08 -13.59
C VAL A 270 -7.31 11.87 -14.91
N GLU A 271 -6.95 11.26 -16.04
CA GLU A 271 -7.01 11.89 -17.37
C GLU A 271 -8.45 12.23 -17.79
N ALA A 272 -9.41 11.34 -17.52
CA ALA A 272 -10.85 11.58 -17.71
C ALA A 272 -11.34 12.73 -16.83
N ASN A 273 -10.95 12.76 -15.55
CA ASN A 273 -11.31 13.83 -14.61
C ASN A 273 -10.75 15.19 -15.07
N GLU A 274 -9.48 15.27 -15.49
CA GLU A 274 -8.87 16.50 -16.04
C GLU A 274 -9.57 16.96 -17.34
N THR A 275 -9.90 16.01 -18.23
CA THR A 275 -10.59 16.27 -19.50
C THR A 275 -12.01 16.78 -19.29
N LEU A 276 -12.80 16.10 -18.43
CA LEU A 276 -14.15 16.50 -18.07
C LEU A 276 -14.16 17.82 -17.29
N SER A 277 -13.23 18.03 -16.36
CA SER A 277 -13.12 19.28 -15.62
C SER A 277 -12.85 20.47 -16.55
N THR A 278 -11.98 20.29 -17.55
CA THR A 278 -11.72 21.30 -18.58
C THR A 278 -12.95 21.56 -19.46
N ARG A 279 -13.69 20.51 -19.84
CA ARG A 279 -14.90 20.61 -20.69
C ARG A 279 -16.10 21.23 -19.96
N LEU A 280 -16.32 20.85 -18.70
CA LEU A 280 -17.48 21.23 -17.88
C LEU A 280 -17.24 22.48 -17.04
N ARG A 281 -15.97 22.92 -16.87
CA ARG A 281 -15.53 24.01 -16.00
C ARG A 281 -15.96 23.87 -14.52
N ARG A 282 -16.19 22.64 -14.09
CA ARG A 282 -16.48 22.23 -12.70
C ARG A 282 -15.83 20.89 -12.42
N MET A 283 -15.80 20.46 -11.16
CA MET A 283 -15.46 19.06 -10.87
C MET A 283 -16.52 18.12 -11.46
N PRO A 284 -16.12 17.05 -12.17
CA PRO A 284 -17.05 16.03 -12.65
C PRO A 284 -17.49 15.09 -11.52
N SER A 285 -18.66 14.47 -11.69
CA SER A 285 -19.13 13.38 -10.82
C SER A 285 -18.41 12.07 -11.16
N HIS A 286 -18.31 11.16 -10.18
CA HIS A 286 -17.81 9.80 -10.41
C HIS A 286 -18.64 9.04 -11.46
N GLU A 287 -19.94 9.35 -11.58
CA GLU A 287 -20.83 8.83 -12.62
C GLU A 287 -20.46 9.32 -14.03
N GLU A 288 -20.07 10.59 -14.16
CA GLU A 288 -19.67 11.17 -15.45
C GLU A 288 -18.32 10.62 -15.92
N ILE A 289 -17.41 10.37 -14.97
CA ILE A 289 -16.12 9.70 -15.23
C ILE A 289 -16.35 8.24 -15.63
N ALA A 290 -17.25 7.53 -14.93
CA ALA A 290 -17.64 6.16 -15.23
C ALA A 290 -18.22 6.03 -16.65
N GLN A 291 -19.15 6.92 -17.02
CA GLN A 291 -19.73 6.97 -18.37
C GLN A 291 -18.69 7.27 -19.47
N LEU A 292 -17.71 8.14 -19.20
CA LEU A 292 -16.66 8.45 -20.19
C LEU A 292 -15.67 7.29 -20.40
N LEU A 293 -15.45 6.47 -19.37
CA LEU A 293 -14.49 5.37 -19.39
C LEU A 293 -15.11 4.01 -19.70
N ASP A 294 -16.44 3.92 -19.76
CA ASP A 294 -17.22 2.69 -19.88
C ASP A 294 -16.90 1.67 -18.77
N VAL A 295 -16.88 2.16 -17.52
CA VAL A 295 -16.54 1.39 -16.32
C VAL A 295 -17.62 1.60 -15.26
N PRO A 296 -18.06 0.57 -14.50
CA PRO A 296 -19.09 0.73 -13.48
C PRO A 296 -18.67 1.73 -12.39
N VAL A 297 -19.61 2.58 -11.96
CA VAL A 297 -19.42 3.65 -10.97
C VAL A 297 -18.81 3.14 -9.66
N PHE A 298 -19.20 1.94 -9.23
CA PHE A 298 -18.63 1.27 -8.05
C PHE A 298 -17.10 1.10 -8.15
N THR A 299 -16.58 0.67 -9.30
CA THR A 299 -15.14 0.50 -9.53
C THR A 299 -14.41 1.85 -9.50
N VAL A 300 -15.00 2.91 -10.06
CA VAL A 300 -14.43 4.28 -9.99
C VAL A 300 -14.36 4.75 -8.53
N ASN A 301 -15.45 4.60 -7.76
CA ASN A 301 -15.50 4.95 -6.34
C ASN A 301 -14.49 4.17 -5.50
N LEU A 302 -14.39 2.85 -5.70
CA LEU A 302 -13.47 1.98 -4.97
C LEU A 302 -12.00 2.33 -5.24
N ILE A 303 -11.64 2.60 -6.50
CA ILE A 303 -10.30 3.04 -6.87
C ILE A 303 -10.00 4.42 -6.29
N TRP A 304 -10.95 5.36 -6.35
CA TRP A 304 -10.76 6.70 -5.81
C TRP A 304 -10.59 6.71 -4.29
N ALA A 305 -11.36 5.87 -3.58
CA ALA A 305 -11.21 5.65 -2.14
C ALA A 305 -9.82 5.07 -1.79
N LYS A 306 -9.39 3.99 -2.46
CA LYS A 306 -8.07 3.35 -2.25
C LYS A 306 -6.87 4.19 -2.71
N THR A 307 -7.07 5.26 -3.48
CA THR A 307 -5.98 6.10 -4.00
C THR A 307 -5.67 7.31 -3.11
N ARG A 308 -6.50 7.59 -2.09
CA ARG A 308 -6.27 8.70 -1.17
C ARG A 308 -4.88 8.57 -0.52
N PRO A 309 -4.05 9.63 -0.52
CA PRO A 309 -2.74 9.55 0.12
C PRO A 309 -2.91 9.34 1.63
N PRO A 310 -2.10 8.48 2.28
CA PRO A 310 -2.17 8.27 3.71
C PRO A 310 -1.85 9.56 4.47
N ILE A 311 -2.54 9.75 5.59
CA ILE A 311 -2.33 10.89 6.51
C ILE A 311 -1.35 10.44 7.59
N SER A 312 -0.39 11.29 7.95
CA SER A 312 0.55 10.99 9.04
C SER A 312 -0.16 10.98 10.40
N MET A 313 0.14 9.99 11.25
CA MET A 313 -0.34 9.92 12.62
C MET A 313 0.25 11.00 13.53
N ASP A 314 1.49 11.43 13.24
CA ASP A 314 2.13 12.60 13.89
C ASP A 314 1.56 13.95 13.41
N ARG A 315 0.53 13.96 12.55
CA ARG A 315 -0.08 15.21 12.08
C ARG A 315 -0.68 15.95 13.28
N LEU A 316 -0.14 17.13 13.58
CA LEU A 316 -0.72 18.06 14.54
C LEU A 316 -2.05 18.60 14.00
N ILE A 317 -3.08 18.51 14.84
CA ILE A 317 -4.38 19.14 14.67
C ILE A 317 -4.40 20.36 15.59
N MET A 318 -4.81 21.50 15.05
CA MET A 318 -5.05 22.71 15.86
C MET A 318 -6.41 22.58 16.54
N THR A 319 -6.41 22.71 17.85
CA THR A 319 -7.60 22.86 18.70
C THR A 319 -7.50 24.17 19.46
N ASP A 320 -8.62 24.63 20.02
CA ASP A 320 -8.67 25.90 20.76
C ASP A 320 -7.75 25.93 22.01
N GLN A 321 -7.26 24.75 22.44
CA GLN A 321 -6.39 24.56 23.61
C GLN A 321 -4.94 24.19 23.22
N GLY A 322 -4.60 24.09 21.93
CA GLY A 322 -3.23 23.86 21.47
C GLY A 322 -3.10 22.91 20.26
N HIS A 323 -1.96 22.24 20.19
CA HIS A 323 -1.65 21.27 19.13
C HIS A 323 -1.68 19.84 19.69
N ILE A 324 -2.66 19.05 19.26
CA ILE A 324 -2.79 17.63 19.62
C ILE A 324 -2.40 16.79 18.40
N LYS A 325 -1.70 15.66 18.56
CA LYS A 325 -1.43 14.79 17.40
C LYS A 325 -2.67 14.00 17.03
N LEU A 326 -2.81 13.63 15.75
CA LEU A 326 -3.87 12.74 15.29
C LEU A 326 -3.89 11.40 16.04
N GLN A 327 -2.72 10.82 16.36
CA GLN A 327 -2.62 9.60 17.17
C GLN A 327 -3.25 9.71 18.56
N ASP A 328 -3.23 10.88 19.19
CA ASP A 328 -3.73 11.05 20.57
C ASP A 328 -5.26 11.23 20.60
N ILE A 329 -5.91 11.25 19.41
CA ILE A 329 -7.36 11.42 19.21
C ILE A 329 -8.02 10.12 18.74
N ILE A 330 -7.27 9.19 18.16
CA ILE A 330 -7.81 7.91 17.70
C ILE A 330 -7.84 6.92 18.86
N SER A 331 -9.04 6.51 19.26
CA SER A 331 -9.25 5.39 20.19
C SER A 331 -8.78 4.06 19.58
N ASP A 332 -8.14 3.22 20.37
CA ASP A 332 -7.80 1.85 19.99
C ASP A 332 -9.07 0.97 20.10
N PRO A 333 -9.52 0.31 19.01
CA PRO A 333 -10.70 -0.56 19.06
C PRO A 333 -10.50 -1.83 19.89
N ASP A 334 -9.25 -2.23 20.16
CA ASP A 334 -8.91 -3.43 20.93
C ASP A 334 -8.62 -3.11 22.42
N GLU A 335 -8.75 -1.85 22.85
CA GLU A 335 -8.56 -1.42 24.25
C GLU A 335 -9.69 -1.94 25.16
N VAL A 336 -9.50 -3.16 25.68
CA VAL A 336 -10.43 -3.77 26.64
C VAL A 336 -10.47 -2.94 27.92
N THR A 337 -11.59 -2.27 28.15
CA THR A 337 -11.77 -1.39 29.32
C THR A 337 -11.68 -2.21 30.61
N SER A 338 -11.13 -1.62 31.68
CA SER A 338 -11.00 -2.29 33.00
C SER A 338 -12.32 -2.88 33.52
N GLU A 339 -13.44 -2.23 33.22
CA GLU A 339 -14.79 -2.73 33.52
C GLU A 339 -15.13 -4.03 32.74
N GLU A 340 -14.73 -4.13 31.47
CA GLU A 340 -14.93 -5.34 30.66
C GLU A 340 -14.03 -6.48 31.12
N LEU A 341 -12.79 -6.20 31.52
CA LEU A 341 -11.90 -7.19 32.13
C LEU A 341 -12.51 -7.71 33.44
N PHE A 342 -13.02 -6.81 34.29
CA PHE A 342 -13.69 -7.19 35.53
C PHE A 342 -14.99 -7.98 35.28
N LYS A 343 -15.84 -7.57 34.33
CA LYS A 343 -17.01 -8.33 33.88
C LYS A 343 -16.62 -9.75 33.43
N LYS A 344 -15.60 -9.88 32.57
CA LYS A 344 -15.11 -11.18 32.07
C LYS A 344 -14.60 -12.08 33.22
N GLN A 345 -13.88 -11.51 34.19
CA GLN A 345 -13.42 -12.25 35.36
C GLN A 345 -14.59 -12.69 36.26
N LEU A 346 -15.54 -11.80 36.54
CA LEU A 346 -16.72 -12.10 37.37
C LEU A 346 -17.62 -13.16 36.72
N ILE A 347 -17.81 -13.12 35.40
CA ILE A 347 -18.49 -14.16 34.64
C ILE A 347 -17.76 -15.51 34.78
N LYS A 348 -16.42 -15.53 34.76
CA LYS A 348 -15.64 -16.76 34.97
C LYS A 348 -15.83 -17.32 36.39
N GLU A 349 -15.78 -16.47 37.42
CA GLU A 349 -15.96 -16.88 38.82
C GLU A 349 -17.38 -17.42 39.07
N GLU A 350 -18.43 -16.78 38.53
CA GLU A 350 -19.80 -17.31 38.62
C GLU A 350 -19.97 -18.61 37.80
N LEU A 351 -19.30 -18.74 36.65
CA LEU A 351 -19.31 -19.98 35.85
C LEU A 351 -18.61 -21.14 36.58
N GLU A 352 -17.51 -20.89 37.30
CA GLU A 352 -16.84 -21.89 38.13
C GLU A 352 -17.76 -22.34 39.27
N LYS A 353 -18.36 -21.41 40.04
CA LYS A 353 -19.37 -21.73 41.07
C LYS A 353 -20.53 -22.56 40.52
N LEU A 354 -21.00 -22.22 39.32
CA LEU A 354 -22.07 -22.93 38.63
C LEU A 354 -21.66 -24.35 38.25
N LEU A 355 -20.45 -24.54 37.72
CA LEU A 355 -19.88 -25.85 37.37
C LEU A 355 -19.59 -26.75 38.57
N ASP A 356 -19.39 -26.18 39.76
CA ASP A 356 -19.16 -26.91 41.01
C ASP A 356 -20.47 -27.40 41.66
N THR A 357 -21.64 -26.90 41.22
CA THR A 357 -22.96 -27.47 41.63
C THR A 357 -23.27 -28.81 40.95
N LEU A 358 -22.59 -29.11 39.85
CA LEU A 358 -22.76 -30.36 39.09
C LEU A 358 -21.88 -31.47 39.66
N SER A 359 -22.18 -32.73 39.33
CA SER A 359 -21.23 -33.80 39.62
C SER A 359 -19.93 -33.60 38.83
N GLU A 360 -18.81 -34.03 39.39
CA GLU A 360 -17.48 -33.94 38.77
C GLU A 360 -17.46 -34.47 37.32
N ARG A 361 -18.20 -35.55 37.06
CA ARG A 361 -18.36 -36.17 35.74
C ARG A 361 -19.15 -35.30 34.75
N GLU A 362 -20.20 -34.64 35.20
CA GLU A 362 -20.99 -33.70 34.39
C GLU A 362 -20.18 -32.43 34.08
N SER A 363 -19.57 -31.84 35.10
CA SER A 363 -18.68 -30.68 35.00
C SER A 363 -17.53 -30.95 34.01
N ARG A 364 -16.88 -32.13 34.10
CA ARG A 364 -15.80 -32.53 33.19
C ARG A 364 -16.27 -32.69 31.73
N ILE A 365 -17.47 -33.23 31.50
CA ILE A 365 -18.06 -33.33 30.16
C ILE A 365 -18.34 -31.95 29.57
N LEU A 366 -18.90 -31.01 30.35
CA LEU A 366 -19.17 -29.64 29.88
C LEU A 366 -17.86 -28.88 29.59
N ARG A 367 -16.87 -28.94 30.49
CA ARG A 367 -15.55 -28.30 30.29
C ARG A 367 -14.89 -28.74 28.98
N LEU A 368 -14.91 -30.06 28.67
CA LEU A 368 -14.36 -30.60 27.42
C LEU A 368 -15.21 -30.27 26.17
N ARG A 369 -16.54 -30.19 26.31
CA ARG A 369 -17.46 -29.89 25.20
C ARG A 369 -17.40 -28.43 24.75
N TYR A 370 -17.25 -27.51 25.70
CA TYR A 370 -17.23 -26.07 25.43
C TYR A 370 -15.83 -25.46 25.40
N GLY A 371 -14.77 -26.23 25.71
CA GLY A 371 -13.40 -25.73 25.70
C GLY A 371 -13.08 -24.77 26.85
N LEU A 372 -13.68 -25.02 28.02
CA LEU A 372 -13.40 -24.23 29.23
C LEU A 372 -11.99 -24.57 29.75
N ASP A 373 -11.45 -23.75 30.66
CA ASP A 373 -10.11 -23.90 31.25
C ASP A 373 -8.94 -23.97 30.23
N GLY A 374 -9.15 -23.49 29.00
CA GLY A 374 -8.15 -23.52 27.93
C GLY A 374 -8.06 -24.85 27.16
N PHE A 375 -9.02 -25.77 27.36
CA PHE A 375 -9.16 -26.94 26.48
C PHE A 375 -9.71 -26.52 25.11
N THR A 376 -9.38 -27.26 24.05
CA THR A 376 -10.12 -27.15 22.78
C THR A 376 -11.52 -27.75 22.94
N ALA A 377 -12.53 -27.16 22.31
CA ALA A 377 -13.89 -27.69 22.29
C ALA A 377 -13.91 -29.02 21.52
N LYS A 378 -14.42 -30.09 22.14
CA LYS A 378 -14.42 -31.46 21.59
C LYS A 378 -15.82 -31.94 21.22
N SER A 379 -15.87 -32.81 20.21
CA SER A 379 -17.13 -33.46 19.82
C SER A 379 -17.60 -34.48 20.86
N CYS A 380 -18.91 -34.77 20.91
CA CYS A 380 -19.43 -35.80 21.83
C CYS A 380 -18.87 -37.21 21.56
N ASP A 381 -18.30 -37.44 20.37
CA ASP A 381 -17.69 -38.71 19.97
C ASP A 381 -16.25 -38.81 20.52
N GLU A 382 -15.45 -37.74 20.37
CA GLU A 382 -14.13 -37.61 20.99
C GLU A 382 -14.18 -37.70 22.53
N ILE A 383 -15.18 -37.04 23.15
CA ILE A 383 -15.40 -37.14 24.60
C ILE A 383 -15.82 -38.58 24.98
N GLY A 384 -16.49 -39.30 24.08
CA GLY A 384 -16.85 -40.72 24.22
C GLY A 384 -15.63 -41.62 24.33
N ILE A 385 -14.66 -41.41 23.44
CA ILE A 385 -13.37 -42.11 23.45
C ILE A 385 -12.60 -41.78 24.73
N ILE A 386 -12.56 -40.51 25.16
CA ILE A 386 -11.83 -40.07 26.36
C ILE A 386 -12.42 -40.66 27.66
N LEU A 387 -13.75 -40.78 27.75
CA LEU A 387 -14.44 -41.21 28.97
C LEU A 387 -14.93 -42.67 28.93
N ASN A 388 -14.59 -43.43 27.87
CA ASN A 388 -15.10 -44.77 27.59
C ASN A 388 -16.63 -44.87 27.66
N LEU A 389 -17.32 -43.96 26.96
CA LEU A 389 -18.78 -43.89 26.88
C LEU A 389 -19.26 -43.82 25.43
N SER A 390 -20.48 -44.30 25.19
CA SER A 390 -21.13 -44.06 23.90
C SER A 390 -21.42 -42.56 23.72
N ARG A 391 -21.29 -42.08 22.48
CA ARG A 391 -21.63 -40.71 22.06
C ARG A 391 -23.01 -40.26 22.55
N GLU A 392 -24.00 -41.16 22.48
CA GLU A 392 -25.37 -40.87 22.94
C GLU A 392 -25.45 -40.75 24.46
N ARG A 393 -24.67 -41.52 25.23
CA ARG A 393 -24.66 -41.38 26.69
C ARG A 393 -24.07 -40.05 27.13
N ILE A 394 -23.06 -39.53 26.43
CA ILE A 394 -22.54 -38.16 26.67
C ILE A 394 -23.56 -37.10 26.26
N ARG A 395 -24.28 -37.30 25.15
CA ARG A 395 -25.37 -36.38 24.75
C ARG A 395 -26.41 -36.27 25.86
N GLN A 396 -26.87 -37.41 26.40
CA GLN A 396 -27.79 -37.47 27.54
C GLN A 396 -27.25 -36.73 28.76
N ILE A 397 -26.05 -37.08 29.23
CA ILE A 397 -25.44 -36.45 30.42
C ILE A 397 -25.24 -34.93 30.21
N SER A 398 -24.90 -34.49 28.99
CA SER A 398 -24.76 -33.05 28.69
C SER A 398 -26.10 -32.30 28.73
N ILE A 399 -27.20 -32.95 28.37
CA ILE A 399 -28.55 -32.37 28.44
C ILE A 399 -29.04 -32.37 29.89
N GLU A 400 -28.89 -33.49 30.61
CA GLU A 400 -29.18 -33.59 32.04
C GLU A 400 -28.44 -32.50 32.84
N ALA A 401 -27.13 -32.34 32.61
CA ALA A 401 -26.33 -31.29 33.21
C ALA A 401 -26.86 -29.88 32.87
N LEU A 402 -27.11 -29.57 31.59
CA LEU A 402 -27.66 -28.27 31.18
C LEU A 402 -29.05 -27.99 31.82
N THR A 403 -29.90 -29.00 31.99
CA THR A 403 -31.20 -28.82 32.66
C THR A 403 -31.07 -28.59 34.16
N LYS A 404 -30.10 -29.23 34.84
CA LYS A 404 -29.77 -28.94 36.25
C LYS A 404 -29.24 -27.51 36.41
N LEU A 405 -28.36 -27.08 35.51
CA LEU A 405 -27.86 -25.72 35.51
C LEU A 405 -29.01 -24.71 35.38
N GLN A 406 -29.93 -24.90 34.42
CA GLN A 406 -31.09 -24.01 34.23
C GLN A 406 -32.02 -23.88 35.44
N GLN A 407 -32.05 -24.86 36.35
CA GLN A 407 -32.87 -24.83 37.57
C GLN A 407 -32.21 -24.10 38.75
N THR A 408 -30.94 -23.69 38.60
CA THR A 408 -30.15 -23.09 39.68
C THR A 408 -30.25 -21.56 39.63
N SER A 409 -30.53 -20.93 40.78
CA SER A 409 -30.69 -19.46 40.89
C SER A 409 -29.45 -18.66 40.46
N ILE A 410 -28.27 -19.27 40.48
CA ILE A 410 -27.00 -18.69 40.00
C ILE A 410 -27.07 -18.35 38.50
N VAL A 411 -27.93 -19.01 37.71
CA VAL A 411 -28.16 -18.65 36.30
C VAL A 411 -28.73 -17.23 36.16
N ASP A 412 -29.50 -16.74 37.13
CA ASP A 412 -30.05 -15.38 37.07
C ASP A 412 -28.96 -14.32 37.35
N ASN A 413 -27.94 -14.63 38.17
CA ASN A 413 -26.74 -13.79 38.29
C ASN A 413 -26.00 -13.68 36.95
N LEU A 414 -25.79 -14.80 36.26
CA LEU A 414 -25.13 -14.82 34.95
C LEU A 414 -25.94 -14.07 33.87
N LYS A 415 -27.29 -14.16 33.90
CA LYS A 415 -28.15 -13.33 33.03
C LYS A 415 -27.94 -11.85 33.30
N MET A 416 -27.90 -11.42 34.57
CA MET A 416 -27.67 -10.02 34.93
C MET A 416 -26.30 -9.50 34.46
N LEU A 417 -25.27 -10.35 34.40
CA LEU A 417 -23.95 -10.01 33.88
C LEU A 417 -23.85 -9.99 32.35
N TYR A 418 -24.81 -10.58 31.63
CA TYR A 418 -24.80 -10.69 30.16
C TYR A 418 -25.83 -9.76 29.47
N ILE A 419 -26.79 -9.22 30.22
CA ILE A 419 -27.85 -8.32 29.72
C ILE A 419 -27.44 -6.82 29.82
N VAL A 420 -26.24 -6.53 30.32
CA VAL A 420 -25.66 -5.17 30.46
C VAL A 420 -24.34 -5.03 29.73
#